data_AF-A0A959ZG20-F1
#
_entry.id   AF-A0A959ZG20-F1
#
_cell.length_a   1.000
_cell.length_b   1.000
_cell.length_c   1.000
_cell.angle_alpha   90.00
_cell.angle_beta   90.00
_cell.angle_gamma   90.00
#
_symmetry.space_group_name_H-M   'P 1'
#
loop_
_entity.id
_entity.type
_entity.pdbx_description
1 polymer ?
#
loop_
_entity_poly.entity_id
_entity_poly.type
_entity_poly.pdbx_seq_one_letter_code
_entity_poly.pdbx_strand_id
1 'polypeptide(L)'
;MPRFILTLGLLLGALSAALVVSGCGGDDDGQFANEATGEFPVQIIDANFKKLQTVAQTYDLTIAVRNSGDETIPAINTVIDLPGKGSTLAFAYGDKQPGLAMNQRPVWVVEEGWPKLADTVGRGGATTPDRRTFEFGKLKPGDTANMVWRVVAVRPGNYLLKYQISAGLGPDTSAVDANGNVPTGVLPVHITDFARLTKVNAKGQVVPVSRAEQAHVEAQQESANTGLNP
;
A
#
# COMPACT_ATOMS: atom_id res chain seq x y z
N MET A 1 -32.48 36.23 -50.63
CA MET A 1 -32.03 37.65 -50.63
C MET A 1 -31.89 38.10 -49.18
N PRO A 2 -30.69 38.50 -48.73
CA PRO A 2 -30.40 38.82 -47.34
C PRO A 2 -30.56 40.32 -47.05
N ARG A 3 -30.78 40.69 -45.78
CA ARG A 3 -30.38 41.98 -45.18
C ARG A 3 -30.73 41.92 -43.67
N PHE A 4 -29.80 41.85 -42.73
CA PHE A 4 -28.63 42.68 -42.38
C PHE A 4 -28.94 43.51 -41.11
N ILE A 5 -28.04 43.36 -40.14
CA ILE A 5 -27.56 44.38 -39.18
C ILE A 5 -28.48 44.69 -38.00
N LEU A 6 -28.07 44.18 -36.84
CA LEU A 6 -28.32 44.84 -35.56
C LEU A 6 -27.05 44.72 -34.70
N THR A 7 -26.24 45.76 -34.81
CA THR A 7 -25.24 46.14 -33.81
C THR A 7 -25.51 47.59 -33.49
N LEU A 8 -25.64 47.90 -32.20
CA LEU A 8 -24.80 48.85 -31.48
C LEU A 8 -25.56 49.49 -30.30
N GLY A 9 -25.02 49.27 -29.11
CA GLY A 9 -24.93 50.31 -28.08
C GLY A 9 -26.06 50.39 -27.07
N LEU A 10 -25.86 49.76 -25.90
CA LEU A 10 -26.26 50.40 -24.65
C LEU A 10 -25.24 50.07 -23.55
N LEU A 11 -24.34 51.03 -23.33
CA LEU A 11 -23.58 51.20 -22.10
C LEU A 11 -24.52 51.86 -21.08
N LEU A 12 -24.75 51.22 -19.92
CA LEU A 12 -24.86 51.81 -18.58
C LEU A 12 -25.40 50.77 -17.59
N GLY A 13 -24.72 50.56 -16.46
CA GLY A 13 -25.38 50.03 -15.25
C GLY A 13 -24.52 49.21 -14.28
N ALA A 14 -24.01 49.89 -13.26
CA ALA A 14 -23.80 49.43 -11.87
C ALA A 14 -22.97 48.14 -11.63
N LEU A 15 -21.73 48.24 -11.13
CA LEU A 15 -21.43 48.30 -9.70
C LEU A 15 -22.12 47.17 -8.90
N SER A 16 -21.44 46.02 -8.72
CA SER A 16 -21.65 45.12 -7.58
C SER A 16 -20.59 44.01 -7.48
N ALA A 17 -20.13 43.82 -6.24
CA ALA A 17 -19.47 42.65 -5.67
C ALA A 17 -18.04 42.31 -6.15
N ALA A 18 -17.07 42.96 -5.50
CA ALA A 18 -15.82 42.29 -5.13
C ALA A 18 -16.18 41.05 -4.29
N LEU A 19 -16.23 39.88 -4.93
CA LEU A 19 -16.30 38.61 -4.24
C LEU A 19 -14.97 38.41 -3.53
N VAL A 20 -15.06 38.50 -2.21
CA VAL A 20 -14.07 38.20 -1.20
C VAL A 20 -13.27 36.96 -1.64
N VAL A 21 -11.97 37.16 -1.86
CA VAL A 21 -10.99 36.07 -1.84
C VAL A 21 -10.91 35.59 -0.38
N SER A 22 -11.92 34.85 0.06
CA SER A 22 -11.75 33.92 1.16
C SER A 22 -11.30 32.62 0.52
N GLY A 23 -10.04 32.61 0.05
CA GLY A 23 -9.33 31.36 -0.12
C GLY A 23 -9.35 30.69 1.25
N CYS A 24 -10.06 29.57 1.34
CA CYS A 24 -10.00 28.68 2.49
C CYS A 24 -8.57 28.13 2.55
N GLY A 25 -7.69 28.85 3.25
CA GLY A 25 -6.25 28.58 3.32
C GLY A 25 -5.49 29.75 3.94
N GLY A 26 -6.12 30.45 4.88
CA GLY A 26 -5.50 31.52 5.65
C GLY A 26 -5.08 30.98 7.02
N ASP A 27 -3.79 31.16 7.30
CA ASP A 27 -3.04 31.04 8.55
C ASP A 27 -2.09 29.83 8.62
N ASP A 28 -0.80 30.18 8.57
CA ASP A 28 0.42 29.39 8.39
C ASP A 28 0.77 28.47 9.57
N ASP A 29 -0.12 27.54 9.90
CA ASP A 29 0.28 26.36 10.65
C ASP A 29 -0.04 25.15 9.75
N GLY A 30 0.92 24.74 8.92
CA GLY A 30 0.78 23.59 8.03
C GLY A 30 0.30 22.35 8.79
N GLN A 31 -0.25 21.35 8.09
CA GLN A 31 -0.89 20.16 8.70
C GLN A 31 -0.02 19.36 9.71
N PHE A 32 1.27 19.68 9.83
CA PHE A 32 2.26 19.07 10.71
C PHE A 32 2.87 20.04 11.74
N ALA A 33 2.39 21.29 11.85
CA ALA A 33 3.00 22.33 12.70
C ALA A 33 3.13 21.94 14.19
N ASN A 34 2.32 20.98 14.66
CA ASN A 34 2.33 20.47 16.02
C ASN A 34 2.98 19.08 16.16
N GLU A 35 3.61 18.55 15.11
CA GLU A 35 4.31 17.27 15.15
C GLU A 35 5.69 17.45 15.81
N ALA A 36 6.12 16.45 16.59
CA ALA A 36 7.42 16.49 17.23
C ALA A 36 8.54 16.43 16.18
N THR A 37 9.55 17.28 16.28
CA THR A 37 10.65 17.35 15.29
C THR A 37 11.88 16.59 15.77
N GLY A 38 12.69 16.09 14.83
CA GLY A 38 13.96 15.44 15.12
C GLY A 38 14.19 14.13 14.38
N GLU A 39 15.40 13.60 14.56
CA GLU A 39 15.81 12.30 14.04
C GLU A 39 15.72 11.25 15.16
N PHE A 40 14.98 10.18 14.91
CA PHE A 40 14.78 9.11 15.88
C PHE A 40 15.53 7.84 15.43
N PRO A 41 16.51 7.34 16.20
CA PRO A 41 17.22 6.12 15.85
C PRO A 41 16.31 4.89 15.88
N VAL A 42 16.24 4.20 14.74
CA VAL A 42 15.43 2.98 14.55
C VAL A 42 16.27 1.87 13.96
N GLN A 43 16.20 0.70 14.58
CA GLN A 43 16.79 -0.53 14.08
C GLN A 43 15.73 -1.44 13.49
N ILE A 44 15.91 -1.89 12.24
CA ILE A 44 15.12 -3.00 11.69
C ILE A 44 15.66 -4.31 12.29
N ILE A 45 14.81 -5.02 13.02
CA ILE A 45 15.17 -6.28 13.71
C ILE A 45 14.85 -7.48 12.83
N ASP A 46 13.71 -7.45 12.14
CA ASP A 46 13.28 -8.50 11.22
C ASP A 46 12.42 -7.94 10.11
N ALA A 47 12.47 -8.56 8.94
CA ALA A 47 11.59 -8.28 7.83
C ALA A 47 11.39 -9.55 7.01
N ASN A 48 10.18 -10.11 7.07
CA ASN A 48 9.86 -11.37 6.43
C ASN A 48 8.60 -11.25 5.59
N PHE A 49 8.72 -11.72 4.35
CA PHE A 49 7.58 -12.00 3.50
C PHE A 49 7.90 -13.22 2.68
N LYS A 50 6.95 -14.15 2.59
CA LYS A 50 7.19 -15.40 1.88
C LYS A 50 7.57 -15.12 0.42
N LYS A 51 8.78 -15.51 0.01
CA LYS A 51 9.33 -15.22 -1.33
C LYS A 51 8.56 -15.89 -2.45
N LEU A 52 8.12 -17.14 -2.24
CA LEU A 52 7.37 -17.92 -3.22
C LEU A 52 5.91 -18.00 -2.80
N GLN A 53 5.05 -17.37 -3.59
CA GLN A 53 3.63 -17.24 -3.34
C GLN A 53 2.82 -17.77 -4.51
N THR A 54 1.52 -17.83 -4.27
CA THR A 54 0.54 -18.38 -5.19
C THR A 54 -0.72 -17.54 -5.07
N VAL A 55 -1.36 -17.25 -6.20
CA VAL A 55 -2.64 -16.52 -6.21
C VAL A 55 -3.70 -17.21 -5.32
N ALA A 56 -4.62 -16.41 -4.78
CA ALA A 56 -5.68 -16.83 -3.88
C ALA A 56 -5.20 -17.53 -2.58
N GLN A 57 -3.97 -17.23 -2.15
CA GLN A 57 -3.45 -17.65 -0.85
C GLN A 57 -3.14 -16.43 0.01
N THR A 58 -3.34 -16.60 1.31
CA THR A 58 -3.05 -15.59 2.33
C THR A 58 -1.63 -15.74 2.84
N TYR A 59 -0.95 -14.63 3.03
CA TYR A 59 0.42 -14.54 3.52
C TYR A 59 0.54 -13.40 4.53
N ASP A 60 1.42 -13.57 5.51
CA ASP A 60 1.76 -12.52 6.46
C ASP A 60 3.09 -11.87 6.01
N LEU A 61 3.08 -10.55 5.85
CA LEU A 61 4.27 -9.70 5.80
C LEU A 61 4.51 -9.22 7.24
N THR A 62 5.70 -9.47 7.78
CA THR A 62 6.10 -9.03 9.12
C THR A 62 7.31 -8.09 9.02
N ILE A 63 7.25 -6.97 9.71
CA ILE A 63 8.36 -6.03 9.84
C ILE A 63 8.49 -5.67 11.32
N ALA A 64 9.61 -6.03 11.93
CA ALA A 64 9.92 -5.73 13.32
C ALA A 64 10.95 -4.61 13.39
N VAL A 65 10.64 -3.56 14.14
CA VAL A 65 11.55 -2.43 14.36
C VAL A 65 11.69 -2.14 15.84
N ARG A 66 12.88 -1.75 16.26
CA ARG A 66 13.20 -1.34 17.63
C ARG A 66 13.57 0.14 17.64
N ASN A 67 13.05 0.87 18.63
CA ASN A 67 13.59 2.17 18.97
C ASN A 67 14.96 1.98 19.63
N SER A 68 16.03 2.31 18.92
CA SER A 68 17.41 2.17 19.42
C SER A 68 17.94 3.46 20.05
N GLY A 69 17.13 4.53 20.08
CA GLY A 69 17.46 5.79 20.74
C GLY A 69 17.05 5.80 22.22
N ASP A 70 17.18 6.97 22.82
CA ASP A 70 16.85 7.30 24.21
C ASP A 70 15.55 8.13 24.36
N GLU A 71 14.98 8.59 23.25
CA GLU A 71 13.70 9.31 23.20
C GLU A 71 12.55 8.45 22.67
N THR A 72 11.31 8.78 23.05
CA THR A 72 10.13 8.10 22.53
C THR A 72 9.83 8.56 21.11
N ILE A 73 9.75 7.61 20.17
CA ILE A 73 9.27 7.88 18.81
C ILE A 73 7.81 8.29 18.87
N PRO A 74 7.42 9.43 18.28
CA PRO A 74 6.06 9.96 18.39
C PRO A 74 5.06 9.15 17.56
N ALA A 75 5.42 8.69 16.36
CA ALA A 75 4.58 7.85 15.52
C ALA A 75 5.41 6.95 14.60
N ILE A 76 5.53 5.65 14.93
CA ILE A 76 6.21 4.71 14.05
C ILE A 76 5.31 4.38 12.85
N ASN A 77 5.84 4.65 11.66
CA ASN A 77 5.12 4.56 10.40
C ASN A 77 5.87 3.67 9.42
N THR A 78 5.14 2.87 8.65
CA THR A 78 5.70 2.09 7.55
C THR A 78 5.04 2.46 6.23
N VAL A 79 5.86 2.83 5.25
CA VAL A 79 5.42 3.02 3.85
C VAL A 79 5.66 1.73 3.08
N ILE A 80 4.64 1.24 2.39
CA ILE A 80 4.74 0.06 1.51
C ILE A 80 4.61 0.49 0.04
N ASP A 81 5.62 0.14 -0.76
CA ASP A 81 5.67 0.50 -2.18
C ASP A 81 6.07 -0.70 -3.06
N LEU A 82 5.64 -0.65 -4.33
CA LEU A 82 6.11 -1.54 -5.39
C LEU A 82 6.87 -0.70 -6.43
N PRO A 83 8.20 -0.55 -6.28
CA PRO A 83 8.99 0.33 -7.14
C PRO A 83 8.79 0.02 -8.62
N GLY A 84 8.62 1.08 -9.42
CA GLY A 84 8.41 0.99 -10.86
C GLY A 84 7.05 0.43 -11.29
N LYS A 85 6.11 0.19 -10.36
CA LYS A 85 4.75 -0.25 -10.69
C LYS A 85 3.74 0.87 -10.84
N GLY A 86 4.12 2.12 -10.56
CA GLY A 86 3.30 3.31 -10.87
C GLY A 86 2.00 3.42 -10.06
N SER A 87 1.98 2.87 -8.85
CA SER A 87 0.82 2.90 -7.95
C SER A 87 0.94 4.00 -6.91
N THR A 88 -0.20 4.58 -6.54
CA THR A 88 -0.35 5.47 -5.37
C THR A 88 -0.96 4.75 -4.16
N LEU A 89 -1.27 3.46 -4.30
CA LEU A 89 -1.80 2.60 -3.24
C LEU A 89 -0.74 1.56 -2.82
N ALA A 90 -0.70 1.21 -1.53
CA ALA A 90 0.08 0.06 -1.07
C ALA A 90 -0.37 -1.23 -1.78
N PHE A 91 0.59 -2.15 -1.98
CA PHE A 91 0.33 -3.48 -2.53
C PHE A 91 -0.33 -3.52 -3.92
N ALA A 92 -0.27 -2.42 -4.69
CA ALA A 92 -0.93 -2.28 -5.98
C ALA A 92 0.03 -1.82 -7.08
N TYR A 93 -0.43 -1.95 -8.33
CA TYR A 93 0.24 -1.41 -9.52
C TYR A 93 -0.70 -0.45 -10.26
N GLY A 94 -0.13 0.49 -11.00
CA GLY A 94 -0.82 1.33 -11.94
C GLY A 94 -0.95 0.63 -13.29
N ASP A 95 -2.18 0.29 -13.67
CA ASP A 95 -2.50 -0.22 -14.98
C ASP A 95 -2.36 0.89 -16.04
N LYS A 96 -1.75 0.54 -17.16
CA LYS A 96 -1.48 1.48 -18.26
C LYS A 96 -2.57 1.46 -19.33
N GLN A 97 -3.61 0.64 -19.16
CA GLN A 97 -4.72 0.58 -20.11
C GLN A 97 -5.41 1.95 -20.22
N PRO A 98 -5.51 2.53 -21.44
CA PRO A 98 -6.22 3.78 -21.66
C PRO A 98 -7.71 3.68 -21.28
N GLY A 99 -8.29 4.80 -20.85
CA GLY A 99 -9.73 4.91 -20.57
C GLY A 99 -10.19 4.35 -19.22
N LEU A 100 -9.29 3.88 -18.36
CA LEU A 100 -9.64 3.45 -17.00
C LEU A 100 -9.93 4.66 -16.10
N ALA A 101 -11.12 4.69 -15.49
CA ALA A 101 -11.48 5.72 -14.49
C ALA A 101 -10.64 5.61 -13.20
N MET A 102 -10.28 4.39 -12.81
CA MET A 102 -9.33 4.08 -11.75
C MET A 102 -8.29 3.14 -12.34
N ASN A 103 -7.03 3.56 -12.37
CA ASN A 103 -5.94 2.76 -12.93
C ASN A 103 -5.20 1.92 -11.88
N GLN A 104 -5.49 2.09 -10.59
CA GLN A 104 -4.87 1.32 -9.52
C GLN A 104 -5.45 -0.10 -9.45
N ARG A 105 -4.61 -1.13 -9.42
CA ARG A 105 -5.00 -2.55 -9.41
C ARG A 105 -4.20 -3.31 -8.36
N PRO A 106 -4.83 -4.19 -7.55
CA PRO A 106 -4.13 -4.90 -6.49
C PRO A 106 -3.16 -5.95 -7.05
N VAL A 107 -2.01 -6.07 -6.39
CA VAL A 107 -1.15 -7.26 -6.45
C VAL A 107 -1.44 -8.15 -5.25
N TRP A 108 -1.58 -7.51 -4.07
CA TRP A 108 -2.15 -8.12 -2.89
C TRP A 108 -3.33 -7.29 -2.36
N VAL A 109 -4.27 -7.97 -1.71
CA VAL A 109 -5.39 -7.35 -0.97
C VAL A 109 -5.14 -7.53 0.52
N VAL A 110 -5.18 -6.45 1.29
CA VAL A 110 -5.05 -6.52 2.75
C VAL A 110 -6.34 -7.09 3.34
N GLU A 111 -6.20 -8.11 4.19
CA GLU A 111 -7.33 -8.72 4.89
C GLU A 111 -8.00 -7.71 5.85
N GLU A 112 -9.29 -7.90 6.08
CA GLU A 112 -10.03 -7.06 7.03
C GLU A 112 -9.42 -7.13 8.43
N GLY A 113 -9.37 -5.98 9.10
CA GLY A 113 -8.80 -5.85 10.45
C GLY A 113 -7.27 -5.78 10.49
N TRP A 114 -6.57 -5.85 9.35
CA TRP A 114 -5.12 -5.69 9.23
C TRP A 114 -4.74 -4.30 8.65
N PRO A 115 -3.48 -3.83 8.82
CA PRO A 115 -2.40 -4.43 9.61
C PRO A 115 -2.62 -4.36 11.12
N LYS A 116 -1.73 -4.97 11.91
CA LYS A 116 -1.74 -4.94 13.39
C LYS A 116 -0.32 -4.93 13.95
N LEU A 117 -0.18 -4.50 15.19
CA LEU A 117 0.97 -4.89 16.00
C LEU A 117 0.75 -6.33 16.47
N ALA A 118 1.77 -7.19 16.37
CA ALA A 118 1.71 -8.55 16.91
C ALA A 118 1.31 -8.50 18.39
N ASP A 119 0.53 -9.50 18.81
CA ASP A 119 0.01 -9.63 20.17
C ASP A 119 -0.96 -8.51 20.62
N THR A 120 -1.43 -7.67 19.71
CA THR A 120 -2.50 -6.69 19.96
C THR A 120 -3.81 -7.07 19.27
N VAL A 121 -4.93 -6.74 19.89
CA VAL A 121 -6.28 -6.99 19.35
C VAL A 121 -6.73 -5.88 18.38
N GLY A 122 -6.17 -4.67 18.54
CA GLY A 122 -6.52 -3.47 17.76
C GLY A 122 -5.94 -3.48 16.35
N ARG A 123 -6.66 -2.84 15.41
CA ARG A 123 -6.14 -2.55 14.07
C ARG A 123 -4.97 -1.57 14.19
N GLY A 124 -3.83 -1.93 13.64
CA GLY A 124 -2.72 -1.01 13.36
C GLY A 124 -2.90 -0.38 11.98
N GLY A 125 -2.14 0.68 11.68
CA GLY A 125 -2.24 1.38 10.40
C GLY A 125 -3.40 2.36 10.37
N ALA A 126 -3.28 3.48 11.10
CA ALA A 126 -4.22 4.60 10.97
C ALA A 126 -4.36 5.04 9.50
N THR A 127 -5.51 5.63 9.14
CA THR A 127 -5.74 6.09 7.76
C THR A 127 -4.99 7.41 7.55
N THR A 128 -3.82 7.33 6.93
CA THR A 128 -3.00 8.49 6.57
C THR A 128 -3.42 9.08 5.21
N PRO A 129 -3.06 10.34 4.91
CA PRO A 129 -3.31 10.91 3.59
C PRO A 129 -2.60 10.17 2.45
N ASP A 130 -1.36 9.71 2.66
CA ASP A 130 -0.71 8.76 1.75
C ASP A 130 -1.24 7.35 2.01
N ARG A 131 -1.89 6.76 1.01
CA ARG A 131 -2.51 5.44 1.08
C ARG A 131 -1.50 4.27 1.02
N ARG A 132 -0.21 4.60 1.00
CA ARG A 132 0.90 3.64 1.16
C ARG A 132 1.42 3.56 2.59
N THR A 133 1.06 4.52 3.43
CA THR A 133 1.59 4.65 4.79
C THR A 133 0.66 4.02 5.81
N PHE A 134 1.25 3.34 6.80
CA PHE A 134 0.56 2.71 7.92
C PHE A 134 1.21 3.18 9.22
N GLU A 135 0.44 3.86 10.06
CA GLU A 135 0.88 4.34 11.38
C GLU A 135 0.53 3.35 12.50
N PHE A 136 1.48 3.10 13.40
CA PHE A 136 1.34 2.19 14.54
C PHE A 136 1.53 2.88 15.90
N GLY A 137 1.59 4.21 15.92
CA GLY A 137 1.65 5.02 17.14
C GLY A 137 3.03 5.10 17.80
N LYS A 138 3.07 5.48 19.07
CA LYS A 138 4.31 5.77 19.80
C LYS A 138 5.13 4.50 20.07
N LEU A 139 6.46 4.63 20.06
CA LEU A 139 7.38 3.55 20.43
C LEU A 139 8.45 4.06 21.42
N LYS A 140 8.42 3.55 22.66
CA LYS A 140 9.35 3.98 23.72
C LYS A 140 10.79 3.50 23.44
N PRO A 141 11.80 4.13 24.07
CA PRO A 141 13.18 3.65 24.00
C PRO A 141 13.31 2.17 24.34
N GLY A 142 14.02 1.41 23.50
CA GLY A 142 14.24 -0.03 23.68
C GLY A 142 13.07 -0.93 23.31
N ASP A 143 11.85 -0.41 23.20
CA ASP A 143 10.67 -1.19 22.79
C ASP A 143 10.76 -1.59 21.32
N THR A 144 10.09 -2.70 20.98
CA THR A 144 10.03 -3.25 19.62
C THR A 144 8.58 -3.26 19.13
N ALA A 145 8.34 -2.70 17.95
CA ALA A 145 7.08 -2.78 17.22
C ALA A 145 7.15 -3.91 16.19
N ASN A 146 6.35 -4.95 16.39
CA ASN A 146 6.20 -6.07 15.45
C ASN A 146 4.98 -5.81 14.56
N MET A 147 5.16 -5.21 13.40
CA MET A 147 4.09 -4.84 12.49
C MET A 147 3.78 -5.98 11.52
N VAL A 148 2.51 -6.31 11.37
CA VAL A 148 2.08 -7.45 10.56
C VAL A 148 0.96 -7.01 9.61
N TRP A 149 1.13 -7.31 8.33
CA TRP A 149 0.10 -7.20 7.30
C TRP A 149 -0.27 -8.60 6.86
N ARG A 150 -1.55 -8.94 6.97
CA ARG A 150 -2.08 -10.14 6.35
C ARG A 150 -2.67 -9.81 4.99
N VAL A 151 -2.20 -10.48 3.95
CA VAL A 151 -2.53 -10.14 2.57
C VAL A 151 -2.84 -11.36 1.73
N VAL A 152 -3.78 -11.24 0.79
CA VAL A 152 -4.11 -12.25 -0.22
C VAL A 152 -3.43 -11.88 -1.53
N ALA A 153 -2.61 -12.78 -2.08
CA ALA A 153 -2.02 -12.59 -3.40
C ALA A 153 -3.09 -12.77 -4.49
N VAL A 154 -3.26 -11.79 -5.38
CA VAL A 154 -4.30 -11.82 -6.43
C VAL A 154 -3.76 -11.66 -7.83
N ARG A 155 -2.47 -11.34 -7.99
CA ARG A 155 -1.84 -11.18 -9.31
C ARG A 155 -0.50 -11.91 -9.40
N PRO A 156 -0.33 -12.81 -10.38
CA PRO A 156 0.95 -13.47 -10.60
C PRO A 156 2.03 -12.48 -11.06
N GLY A 157 3.29 -12.87 -10.92
CA GLY A 157 4.44 -12.11 -11.42
C GLY A 157 5.58 -11.95 -10.40
N ASN A 158 6.60 -11.21 -10.83
CA ASN A 158 7.76 -10.86 -10.01
C ASN A 158 7.61 -9.42 -9.50
N TYR A 159 7.75 -9.27 -8.18
CA TYR A 159 7.57 -8.01 -7.47
C TYR A 159 8.74 -7.76 -6.52
N LEU A 160 9.12 -6.50 -6.42
CA LEU A 160 9.97 -6.00 -5.34
C LEU A 160 9.04 -5.24 -4.40
N LEU A 161 8.85 -5.75 -3.18
CA LEU A 161 8.14 -5.02 -2.15
C LEU A 161 9.16 -4.20 -1.37
N LYS A 162 9.08 -2.87 -1.47
CA LYS A 162 9.91 -1.96 -0.69
C LYS A 162 9.13 -1.49 0.52
N TYR A 163 9.78 -1.50 1.68
CA TYR A 163 9.27 -0.85 2.88
C TYR A 163 10.22 0.26 3.33
N GLN A 164 9.67 1.30 3.95
CA GLN A 164 10.41 2.41 4.54
C GLN A 164 9.81 2.74 5.91
N ILE A 165 10.68 2.95 6.90
CA ILE A 165 10.28 3.30 8.26
C ILE A 165 10.43 4.81 8.46
N SER A 166 9.47 5.41 9.16
CA SER A 166 9.47 6.83 9.53
C SER A 166 8.98 7.00 10.97
N ALA A 167 9.40 8.09 11.60
CA ALA A 167 9.06 8.41 12.99
C ALA A 167 7.90 9.41 13.13
N GLY A 168 7.36 9.85 11.99
CA GLY A 168 6.27 10.82 11.85
C GLY A 168 5.71 10.84 10.42
N LEU A 169 4.69 11.66 10.18
CA LEU A 169 4.09 11.89 8.86
C LEU A 169 4.60 13.18 8.22
N GLY A 170 5.06 14.13 9.03
CA GLY A 170 5.64 15.39 8.63
C GLY A 170 7.09 15.27 8.13
N PRO A 171 7.58 16.30 7.41
CA PRO A 171 8.92 16.30 6.85
C PRO A 171 10.03 16.46 7.89
N ASP A 172 9.72 17.04 9.06
CA ASP A 172 10.69 17.40 10.10
C ASP A 172 10.87 16.32 11.18
N THR A 173 10.20 15.17 11.01
CA THR A 173 10.19 14.04 11.94
C THR A 173 10.66 12.79 11.21
N SER A 174 11.91 12.39 11.40
CA SER A 174 12.52 11.31 10.60
C SER A 174 12.93 10.12 11.48
N ALA A 175 12.82 8.92 10.91
CA ALA A 175 13.52 7.76 11.47
C ALA A 175 14.86 7.62 10.77
N VAL A 176 15.92 7.33 11.52
CA VAL A 176 17.28 7.13 11.00
C VAL A 176 17.86 5.81 11.49
N ASP A 177 18.65 5.13 10.65
CA ASP A 177 19.41 3.96 11.02
C ASP A 177 20.73 4.34 11.70
N ALA A 178 21.56 3.35 12.05
CA ALA A 178 22.85 3.57 12.69
C ALA A 178 23.85 4.41 11.86
N ASN A 179 23.59 4.59 10.57
CA ASN A 179 24.40 5.38 9.65
C ASN A 179 23.75 6.75 9.33
N GLY A 180 22.63 7.10 9.97
CA GLY A 180 21.90 8.34 9.71
C GLY A 180 21.00 8.29 8.47
N ASN A 181 20.78 7.12 7.86
CA ASN A 181 19.93 7.00 6.67
C ASN A 181 18.50 6.59 7.03
N VAL A 182 17.54 6.88 6.17
CA VAL A 182 16.17 6.40 6.36
C VAL A 182 16.14 4.86 6.34
N PRO A 183 15.66 4.19 7.41
CA PRO A 183 15.61 2.73 7.46
C PRO A 183 14.66 2.18 6.40
N THR A 184 15.16 1.29 5.54
CA THR A 184 14.41 0.72 4.42
C THR A 184 14.83 -0.72 4.15
N GLY A 185 14.00 -1.47 3.42
CA GLY A 185 14.40 -2.76 2.87
C GLY A 185 13.57 -3.14 1.66
N VAL A 186 14.02 -4.18 0.96
CA VAL A 186 13.39 -4.71 -0.24
C VAL A 186 13.23 -6.22 -0.13
N LEU A 187 12.01 -6.70 -0.34
CA LEU A 187 11.64 -8.10 -0.29
C LEU A 187 11.23 -8.56 -1.71
N PRO A 188 12.06 -9.39 -2.38
CA PRO A 188 11.68 -9.95 -3.67
C PRO A 188 10.63 -11.06 -3.48
N VAL A 189 9.56 -10.99 -4.27
CA VAL A 189 8.46 -11.95 -4.23
C VAL A 189 8.10 -12.40 -5.65
N HIS A 190 7.92 -13.71 -5.79
CA HIS A 190 7.38 -14.34 -6.97
C HIS A 190 6.01 -14.94 -6.65
N ILE A 191 4.97 -14.47 -7.33
CA ILE A 191 3.61 -15.01 -7.24
C ILE A 191 3.35 -15.87 -8.47
N THR A 192 3.11 -17.15 -8.25
CA THR A 192 2.67 -18.10 -9.27
C THR A 192 1.16 -17.94 -9.53
N ASP A 193 0.73 -18.17 -10.77
CA ASP A 193 -0.68 -18.22 -11.21
C ASP A 193 -1.38 -19.54 -10.87
N PHE A 194 -0.67 -20.42 -10.18
CA PHE A 194 -1.04 -21.76 -9.81
C PHE A 194 -2.21 -21.82 -8.83
N ALA A 195 -3.46 -21.77 -9.29
CA ALA A 195 -4.59 -21.96 -8.37
C ALA A 195 -4.49 -23.34 -7.69
N ARG A 196 -4.35 -23.40 -6.36
CA ARG A 196 -4.38 -24.69 -5.65
C ARG A 196 -5.71 -25.38 -5.88
N LEU A 197 -5.66 -26.52 -6.55
CA LEU A 197 -6.82 -27.38 -6.69
C LEU A 197 -7.22 -27.94 -5.32
N THR A 198 -8.52 -27.96 -5.07
CA THR A 198 -9.10 -28.56 -3.87
C THR A 198 -10.11 -29.63 -4.27
N LYS A 199 -10.29 -30.62 -3.39
CA LYS A 199 -11.32 -31.65 -3.53
C LYS A 199 -12.12 -31.77 -2.25
N VAL A 200 -13.35 -32.24 -2.37
CA VAL A 200 -14.16 -32.62 -1.21
C VAL A 200 -13.76 -34.04 -0.82
N ASN A 201 -13.28 -34.23 0.41
CA ASN A 201 -12.94 -35.57 0.91
C ASN A 201 -14.21 -36.35 1.29
N ALA A 202 -14.06 -37.64 1.63
CA ALA A 202 -15.18 -38.50 2.03
C ALA A 202 -15.94 -38.01 3.28
N LYS A 203 -15.40 -37.04 4.03
CA LYS A 203 -16.04 -36.40 5.18
C LYS A 203 -16.77 -35.10 4.81
N GLY A 204 -16.86 -34.76 3.52
CA GLY A 204 -17.47 -33.52 3.05
C GLY A 204 -16.62 -32.27 3.24
N GLN A 205 -15.32 -32.41 3.56
CA GLN A 205 -14.43 -31.27 3.81
C GLN A 205 -13.68 -30.90 2.54
N VAL A 206 -13.55 -29.60 2.26
CA VAL A 206 -12.67 -29.08 1.21
C VAL A 206 -11.22 -29.23 1.67
N VAL A 207 -10.45 -30.06 0.97
CA VAL A 207 -9.04 -30.30 1.24
C VAL A 207 -8.21 -30.02 -0.01
N PRO A 208 -6.97 -29.51 0.11
CA PRO A 208 -6.06 -29.41 -1.02
C PRO A 208 -5.84 -30.77 -1.68
N VAL A 209 -5.75 -30.82 -3.02
CA VAL A 209 -5.31 -32.04 -3.70
C VAL A 209 -3.81 -32.26 -3.47
N SER A 210 -3.33 -33.49 -3.67
CA SER A 210 -1.90 -33.77 -3.54
C SER A 210 -1.10 -33.10 -4.66
N ARG A 211 0.20 -32.84 -4.44
CA ARG A 211 1.07 -32.21 -5.45
C ARG A 211 1.14 -33.00 -6.76
N ALA A 212 1.12 -34.34 -6.67
CA ALA A 212 1.16 -35.21 -7.84
C ALA A 212 -0.15 -35.15 -8.64
N GLU A 213 -1.28 -35.15 -7.95
CA GLU A 213 -2.62 -35.03 -8.53
C GLU A 213 -2.80 -33.66 -9.18
N GLN A 214 -2.26 -32.61 -8.56
CA GLN A 214 -2.25 -31.27 -9.13
C GLN A 214 -1.43 -31.19 -10.42
N ALA A 215 -0.18 -31.67 -10.40
CA ALA A 215 0.69 -31.67 -11.57
C ALA A 215 0.09 -32.46 -12.74
N HIS A 216 -0.67 -33.52 -12.46
CA HIS A 216 -1.37 -34.29 -13.48
C HIS A 216 -2.49 -33.48 -14.15
N VAL A 217 -3.31 -32.78 -13.38
CA VAL A 217 -4.40 -31.94 -13.92
C VAL A 217 -3.83 -30.78 -14.73
N GLU A 218 -2.71 -30.19 -14.31
CA GLU A 218 -2.05 -29.11 -15.04
C GLU A 218 -1.50 -29.55 -16.38
N ALA A 219 -0.83 -30.71 -16.44
CA ALA A 219 -0.38 -31.28 -17.70
C ALA A 219 -1.54 -31.54 -18.67
N GLN A 220 -2.72 -31.94 -18.15
CA GLN A 220 -3.94 -32.10 -18.95
C GLN A 220 -4.52 -30.76 -19.44
N GLN A 221 -4.48 -29.71 -18.62
CA GLN A 221 -4.94 -28.37 -19.03
C GLN A 221 -4.01 -27.72 -20.05
N GLU A 222 -2.69 -27.88 -19.91
CA GLU A 222 -1.69 -27.34 -20.83
C GLU A 222 -1.80 -28.02 -22.22
N SER A 223 -1.98 -29.35 -22.24
CA SER A 223 -2.25 -30.10 -23.47
C SER A 223 -3.59 -29.75 -24.11
N ALA A 224 -4.65 -29.53 -23.32
CA ALA A 224 -5.96 -29.09 -23.83
C ALA A 224 -5.90 -27.68 -24.44
N ASN A 225 -5.17 -26.75 -23.85
CA ASN A 225 -5.02 -25.38 -24.37
C ASN A 225 -4.19 -25.34 -25.66
N THR A 226 -3.20 -26.22 -25.80
CA THR A 226 -2.40 -26.32 -27.03
C THR A 226 -3.21 -26.85 -28.22
N GLY A 227 -4.26 -27.64 -27.97
CA GLY A 227 -5.17 -28.15 -29.01
C GLY A 227 -6.24 -27.15 -29.49
N LEU A 228 -6.39 -26.00 -28.82
CA LEU A 228 -7.41 -24.99 -29.14
C LEU A 228 -6.85 -23.78 -29.93
N ASN A 229 -5.54 -23.71 -30.15
CA ASN A 229 -4.90 -22.76 -31.06
C ASN A 229 -4.08 -23.54 -32.12
N PRO A 230 -4.67 -23.90 -33.27
CA PRO A 230 -3.90 -24.32 -34.44
C PRO A 230 -3.09 -23.17 -35.04
#